data_AF-A0A7S2EI20-F1
#
_entry.id   AF-A0A7S2EI20-F1
#
_cell.length_a   1.000
_cell.length_b   1.000
_cell.length_c   1.000
_cell.angle_alpha   90.00
_cell.angle_beta   90.00
_cell.angle_gamma   90.00
#
_symmetry.space_group_name_H-M   'P 1'
#
loop_
_entity.id
_entity.type
_entity.pdbx_description
1 polymer ?
#
loop_
_entity_poly.entity_id
_entity_poly.type
_entity_poly.pdbx_seq_one_letter_code
_entity_poly.pdbx_strand_id
1 'polypeptide(L)'
;AFGDGGATKGGDDDGNKEREDEQDDNDDGEEQEEARRRRKVRLLREKFKEEAKRRVLRVCKEALTAIDAGCDQIAKRFLSDRQPPSLTPSESAPTKEGRGGGAGDYRILPTTLCRLARPGIARLALEDGKAV
;
A
#
# COMPACT_ATOMS: atom_id res chain seq x y z
N ALA A 1 -64.00 7.49 5.90
CA ALA A 1 -64.76 8.70 5.54
C ALA A 1 -64.05 9.35 4.36
N PHE A 2 -64.54 9.12 3.15
CA PHE A 2 -64.12 9.86 1.95
C PHE A 2 -65.38 10.46 1.36
N GLY A 3 -65.38 11.79 1.31
CA GLY A 3 -66.52 12.61 0.95
C GLY A 3 -66.70 12.70 -0.56
N ASP A 4 -67.97 12.57 -0.91
CA ASP A 4 -68.64 12.93 -2.15
C ASP A 4 -68.38 14.40 -2.56
N GLY A 5 -68.44 14.70 -3.86
CA GLY A 5 -68.28 16.08 -4.33
C GLY A 5 -68.17 16.28 -5.83
N GLY A 6 -69.31 16.25 -6.52
CA GLY A 6 -69.75 17.42 -7.32
C GLY A 6 -69.29 17.55 -8.77
N ALA A 7 -70.27 17.49 -9.67
CA ALA A 7 -70.19 17.65 -11.12
C ALA A 7 -69.96 19.10 -11.63
N THR A 8 -69.44 19.22 -12.85
CA THR A 8 -69.89 20.26 -13.81
C THR A 8 -69.88 19.73 -15.25
N LYS A 9 -70.95 20.09 -15.98
CA LYS A 9 -71.21 19.87 -17.41
C LYS A 9 -70.64 21.03 -18.24
N GLY A 10 -70.43 20.74 -19.53
CA GLY A 10 -70.33 21.71 -20.63
C GLY A 10 -69.00 21.53 -21.37
N GLY A 11 -68.92 21.47 -22.69
CA GLY A 11 -69.90 21.63 -23.77
C GLY A 11 -69.16 21.29 -25.07
N ASP A 12 -69.92 21.28 -26.15
CA ASP A 12 -69.60 20.86 -27.52
C ASP A 12 -68.32 21.52 -28.09
N ASP A 13 -67.57 20.85 -28.96
CA ASP A 13 -67.74 20.96 -30.43
C ASP A 13 -66.53 20.42 -31.21
N ASP A 14 -66.87 19.79 -32.34
CA ASP A 14 -66.16 19.62 -33.61
C ASP A 14 -64.61 19.57 -33.70
N GLY A 15 -64.12 18.49 -34.32
CA GLY A 15 -62.74 18.50 -34.83
C GLY A 15 -62.19 17.17 -35.35
N ASN A 16 -62.83 16.60 -36.37
CA ASN A 16 -62.23 15.58 -37.22
C ASN A 16 -60.84 16.03 -37.74
N LYS A 17 -59.77 15.36 -37.30
CA LYS A 17 -58.59 15.15 -38.14
C LYS A 17 -57.77 13.98 -37.61
N GLU A 18 -58.04 12.82 -38.21
CA GLU A 18 -57.04 11.76 -38.35
C GLU A 18 -55.75 12.41 -38.89
N ARG A 19 -54.68 12.34 -38.09
CA ARG A 19 -53.31 12.43 -38.59
C ARG A 19 -52.60 11.19 -38.12
N GLU A 20 -52.36 10.36 -39.11
CA GLU A 20 -51.47 9.22 -39.12
C GLU A 20 -50.07 9.64 -38.63
N ASP A 21 -49.50 8.74 -37.85
CA ASP A 21 -48.08 8.43 -37.65
C ASP A 21 -47.11 9.17 -38.58
N GLU A 22 -46.23 10.01 -38.02
CA GLU A 22 -44.84 10.14 -38.51
C GLU A 22 -43.90 10.40 -37.33
N GLN A 23 -43.39 9.30 -36.77
CA GLN A 23 -41.96 9.03 -36.65
C GLN A 23 -41.09 10.09 -35.94
N ASP A 24 -40.75 9.84 -34.67
CA ASP A 24 -39.56 10.42 -34.04
C ASP A 24 -38.81 9.34 -33.21
N ASP A 25 -38.52 8.21 -33.86
CA ASP A 25 -37.76 7.08 -33.29
C ASP A 25 -36.24 7.18 -33.58
N ASN A 26 -35.74 8.35 -34.02
CA ASN A 26 -34.35 8.51 -34.48
C ASN A 26 -33.39 9.12 -33.44
N ASP A 27 -33.85 9.63 -32.30
CA ASP A 27 -32.98 10.30 -31.30
C ASP A 27 -32.32 9.32 -30.31
N ASP A 28 -32.95 8.17 -30.03
CA ASP A 28 -32.46 7.16 -29.07
C ASP A 28 -31.16 6.46 -29.51
N GLY A 29 -30.87 6.43 -30.82
CA GLY A 29 -29.70 5.74 -31.37
C GLY A 29 -28.39 6.49 -31.11
N GLU A 30 -28.40 7.82 -31.23
CA GLU A 30 -27.21 8.65 -31.04
C GLU A 30 -26.81 8.75 -29.57
N GLU A 31 -27.79 8.91 -28.67
CA GLU A 31 -27.54 8.96 -27.22
C GLU A 31 -26.97 7.63 -26.69
N GLN A 32 -27.49 6.50 -27.18
CA GLN A 32 -26.96 5.17 -26.84
C GLN A 32 -25.53 4.95 -27.37
N GLU A 33 -25.22 5.43 -28.58
CA GLU A 33 -23.88 5.33 -29.13
C GLU A 33 -22.88 6.20 -28.33
N GLU A 34 -23.29 7.42 -27.96
CA GLU A 34 -22.47 8.31 -27.16
C GLU A 34 -22.19 7.73 -25.75
N ALA A 35 -23.21 7.16 -25.09
CA ALA A 35 -23.06 6.47 -23.82
C ALA A 35 -22.08 5.30 -23.91
N ARG A 36 -22.13 4.53 -25.01
CA ARG A 36 -21.20 3.42 -25.29
C ARG A 36 -19.77 3.93 -25.53
N ARG A 37 -19.59 5.05 -26.23
CA ARG A 37 -18.27 5.70 -26.41
C ARG A 37 -17.72 6.19 -25.07
N ARG A 38 -18.52 6.87 -24.25
CA ARG A 38 -18.13 7.32 -22.90
C ARG A 38 -17.71 6.14 -22.00
N ARG A 39 -18.44 5.03 -22.04
CA ARG A 39 -18.09 3.80 -21.30
C ARG A 39 -16.76 3.20 -21.77
N LYS A 40 -16.51 3.13 -23.08
CA LYS A 40 -15.23 2.66 -23.63
C LYS A 40 -14.06 3.53 -23.16
N VAL A 41 -14.21 4.87 -23.23
CA VAL A 41 -13.17 5.81 -22.77
C VAL A 41 -12.89 5.63 -21.28
N ARG A 42 -13.93 5.46 -20.46
CA ARG A 42 -13.76 5.19 -19.03
C ARG A 42 -12.97 3.90 -18.77
N LEU A 43 -13.32 2.80 -19.45
CA LEU A 43 -12.61 1.53 -19.32
C LEU A 43 -11.15 1.63 -19.75
N LEU A 44 -10.86 2.37 -20.83
CA LEU A 44 -9.48 2.60 -21.27
C LEU A 44 -8.68 3.42 -20.24
N ARG A 45 -9.29 4.44 -19.63
CA ARG A 45 -8.66 5.22 -18.56
C ARG A 45 -8.38 4.37 -17.33
N GLU A 46 -9.31 3.51 -16.93
CA GLU A 46 -9.13 2.59 -15.79
C GLU A 46 -7.98 1.61 -16.06
N LYS A 47 -7.96 0.97 -17.24
CA LYS A 47 -6.86 0.09 -17.66
C LYS A 47 -5.51 0.80 -17.66
N PHE A 48 -5.45 2.01 -18.21
CA PHE A 48 -4.22 2.81 -18.20
C PHE A 48 -3.76 3.13 -16.77
N LYS A 49 -4.69 3.53 -15.89
CA LYS A 49 -4.38 3.82 -14.49
C LYS A 49 -3.84 2.60 -13.76
N GLU A 50 -4.44 1.43 -13.97
CA GLU A 50 -3.98 0.17 -13.38
C GLU A 50 -2.58 -0.21 -13.86
N GLU A 51 -2.32 -0.08 -15.16
CA GLU A 51 -1.01 -0.39 -15.73
C GLU A 51 0.07 0.59 -15.25
N ALA A 52 -0.23 1.89 -15.25
CA ALA A 52 0.67 2.91 -14.72
C ALA A 52 0.99 2.65 -13.25
N LYS A 53 -0.03 2.39 -12.41
CA LYS A 53 0.16 2.04 -11.00
C LYS A 53 1.06 0.83 -10.84
N ARG A 54 0.86 -0.23 -11.64
CA ARG A 54 1.67 -1.45 -11.59
C ARG A 54 3.14 -1.17 -11.92
N ARG A 55 3.40 -0.36 -12.95
CA ARG A 55 4.76 0.02 -13.36
C ARG A 55 5.45 0.86 -12.29
N VAL A 56 4.76 1.87 -11.76
CA VAL A 56 5.27 2.73 -10.67
C VAL A 56 5.60 1.89 -9.43
N LEU A 57 4.69 1.00 -9.01
CA LEU A 57 4.91 0.15 -7.84
C LEU A 57 6.12 -0.77 -7.99
N ARG A 58 6.43 -1.24 -9.20
CA ARG A 58 7.61 -2.06 -9.45
C ARG A 58 8.89 -1.28 -9.14
N VAL A 59 9.00 -0.07 -9.69
CA VAL A 59 10.15 0.82 -9.45
C VAL A 59 10.25 1.16 -7.96
N CYS A 60 9.14 1.47 -7.30
CA CYS A 60 9.14 1.77 -5.87
C CYS A 60 9.64 0.59 -5.03
N LYS A 61 9.29 -0.66 -5.38
CA LYS A 61 9.77 -1.85 -4.67
C LYS A 61 11.29 -2.01 -4.77
N GLU A 62 11.83 -1.87 -5.99
CA GLU A 62 13.27 -1.94 -6.22
C GLU A 62 14.02 -0.81 -5.49
N ALA A 63 13.47 0.40 -5.52
CA ALA A 63 14.02 1.55 -4.80
C ALA A 63 14.04 1.34 -3.28
N LEU A 64 12.97 0.78 -2.70
CA LEU A 64 12.94 0.47 -1.26
C LEU A 64 14.02 -0.54 -0.88
N THR A 65 14.19 -1.61 -1.66
CA THR A 65 15.27 -2.59 -1.42
C THR A 65 16.66 -1.93 -1.51
N ALA A 66 16.87 -1.01 -2.45
CA ALA A 66 18.13 -0.28 -2.55
C ALA A 66 18.36 0.67 -1.36
N ILE A 67 17.30 1.32 -0.86
CA ILE A 67 17.38 2.18 0.33
C ILE A 67 17.76 1.36 1.56
N ASP A 68 17.13 0.20 1.78
CA ASP A 68 17.42 -0.67 2.92
C ASP A 68 18.89 -1.13 2.91
N ALA A 69 19.40 -1.56 1.75
CA ALA A 69 20.80 -1.92 1.59
C ALA A 69 21.74 -0.73 1.84
N GLY A 70 21.37 0.47 1.39
CA GLY A 70 22.10 1.70 1.68
C GLY A 70 22.14 2.02 3.16
N CYS A 71 21.03 1.86 3.87
CA CYS A 71 20.96 2.05 5.33
C CYS A 71 21.87 1.07 6.08
N ASP A 72 21.93 -0.19 5.66
CA ASP A 72 22.82 -1.18 6.27
C ASP A 72 24.30 -0.86 6.04
N GLN A 73 24.67 -0.39 4.84
CA GLN A 73 26.05 0.03 4.56
C GLN A 73 26.45 1.27 5.37
N ILE A 74 25.55 2.24 5.53
CA ILE A 74 25.77 3.39 6.41
C ILE A 74 25.93 2.94 7.86
N ALA A 75 25.08 2.04 8.34
CA ALA A 75 25.15 1.52 9.71
C ALA A 75 26.45 0.71 9.95
N LYS A 76 26.87 -0.10 8.98
CA LYS A 76 28.13 -0.84 9.02
C LYS A 76 29.31 0.11 9.15
N ARG A 77 29.37 1.15 8.31
CA ARG A 77 30.41 2.19 8.38
C ARG A 77 30.39 2.93 9.72
N PHE A 78 29.21 3.28 10.23
CA PHE A 78 29.09 3.92 11.53
C PHE A 78 29.66 3.03 12.66
N LEU A 79 29.43 1.72 12.59
CA LEU A 79 29.96 0.77 13.58
C LEU A 79 31.48 0.55 13.43
N SER A 80 32.04 0.64 12.21
CA SER A 80 33.48 0.52 12.00
C SER A 80 34.26 1.76 12.45
N ASP A 81 33.68 2.95 12.25
CA ASP A 81 34.38 4.22 12.45
C ASP A 81 34.33 4.69 13.92
N ARG A 82 33.42 4.13 14.73
CA ARG A 82 33.26 4.51 16.14
C ARG A 82 34.28 3.81 17.04
N GLN A 83 34.56 4.43 18.17
CA GLN A 83 35.32 3.79 19.25
C GLN A 83 34.54 2.60 19.85
N PRO A 84 35.23 1.55 20.31
CA PRO A 84 34.61 0.46 21.05
C PRO A 84 33.80 0.98 22.25
N PRO A 85 32.63 0.39 22.55
CA PRO A 85 31.82 0.84 23.68
C PRO A 85 32.54 0.56 25.00
N SER A 86 32.64 1.57 25.86
CA SER A 86 33.05 1.35 27.25
C SER A 86 31.91 0.70 28.03
N LEU A 87 32.11 -0.55 28.43
CA LEU A 87 31.15 -1.27 29.25
C LEU A 87 31.30 -0.83 30.72
N THR A 88 30.17 -0.57 31.37
CA THR A 88 30.13 -0.37 32.82
C THR A 88 30.46 -1.69 33.54
N PRO A 89 30.92 -1.67 34.80
CA PRO A 89 31.23 -2.89 35.54
C PRO A 89 30.08 -3.90 35.61
N SER A 90 28.84 -3.44 35.66
CA SER A 90 27.65 -4.30 35.66
C SER A 90 27.37 -4.93 34.29
N GLU A 91 27.69 -4.24 33.20
CA GLU A 91 27.58 -4.77 31.84
C GLU A 91 28.71 -5.73 31.49
N SER A 92 29.93 -5.52 32.00
CA SER A 92 31.10 -6.36 31.73
C SER A 92 31.15 -7.62 32.60
N ALA A 93 30.61 -7.59 33.82
CA ALA A 93 30.56 -8.75 34.72
C ALA A 93 30.02 -10.06 34.08
N PRO A 94 28.92 -10.04 33.28
CA PRO A 94 28.45 -11.25 32.61
C PRO A 94 29.24 -11.62 31.35
N THR A 95 30.07 -10.74 30.79
CA THR A 95 30.83 -10.97 29.56
C THR A 95 32.14 -11.71 29.82
N LYS A 96 32.84 -12.10 28.75
CA LYS A 96 34.18 -12.70 28.86
C LYS A 96 35.21 -11.74 29.47
N GLU A 97 35.02 -10.43 29.27
CA GLU A 97 35.96 -9.39 29.68
C GLU A 97 35.94 -9.19 31.21
N GLY A 98 34.74 -9.13 31.82
CA GLY A 98 34.62 -8.96 33.27
C GLY A 98 34.94 -10.20 34.10
N ARG A 99 35.10 -11.38 33.48
CA ARG A 99 35.40 -12.65 34.15
C ARG A 99 36.88 -12.96 34.29
N GLY A 100 37.75 -12.04 33.87
CA GLY A 100 39.18 -12.06 34.14
C GLY A 100 39.93 -13.23 33.49
N GLY A 101 40.11 -13.18 32.16
CA GLY A 101 41.21 -13.78 31.38
C GLY A 101 41.50 -15.29 31.45
N GLY A 102 40.98 -16.02 32.44
CA GLY A 102 41.12 -17.45 32.58
C GLY A 102 40.14 -18.15 31.67
N ALA A 103 40.65 -19.01 30.80
CA ALA A 103 39.86 -19.95 30.01
C ALA A 103 39.19 -21.00 30.91
N GLY A 104 38.30 -20.57 31.81
CA GLY A 104 37.34 -21.47 32.43
C GLY A 104 36.38 -21.96 31.35
N ASP A 105 36.02 -23.25 31.39
CA ASP A 105 35.07 -23.89 30.49
C ASP A 105 33.63 -23.37 30.69
N TYR A 106 33.42 -22.08 30.44
CA TYR A 106 32.11 -21.46 30.48
C TYR A 106 31.37 -21.83 29.19
N ARG A 107 30.61 -22.92 29.27
CA ARG A 107 29.75 -23.36 28.18
C ARG A 107 28.40 -22.64 28.26
N ILE A 108 27.98 -22.04 27.14
CA ILE A 108 26.60 -21.58 26.97
C ILE A 108 25.72 -22.83 26.87
N LEU A 109 24.75 -22.96 27.78
CA LEU A 109 23.79 -24.06 27.82
C LEU A 109 22.46 -23.61 27.19
N PRO A 110 21.58 -24.54 26.80
CA PRO A 110 20.23 -24.20 26.33
C PRO A 110 19.40 -23.41 27.35
N THR A 111 19.71 -23.55 28.65
CA THR A 111 19.07 -22.83 29.75
C THR A 111 19.72 -21.48 30.07
N THR A 112 20.81 -21.13 29.40
CA THR A 112 21.50 -19.85 29.62
C THR A 112 20.69 -18.70 29.02
N LEU A 113 20.37 -17.71 29.85
CA LEU A 113 19.73 -16.48 29.40
C LEU A 113 20.77 -15.51 28.84
N CYS A 114 20.58 -15.07 27.60
CA CYS A 114 21.51 -14.21 26.88
C CYS A 114 20.82 -12.94 26.39
N ARG A 115 21.57 -11.83 26.35
CA ARG A 115 21.17 -10.58 25.71
C ARG A 115 22.39 -9.88 25.13
N LEU A 116 22.18 -8.92 24.24
CA LEU A 116 23.23 -7.98 23.87
C LEU A 116 23.67 -7.20 25.12
N ALA A 117 24.98 -6.98 25.25
CA ALA A 117 25.54 -6.22 26.37
C ALA A 117 24.93 -4.81 26.44
N ARG A 118 24.78 -4.17 25.27
CA ARG A 118 24.14 -2.87 25.10
C ARG A 118 23.43 -2.77 23.74
N PRO A 119 22.32 -2.02 23.61
CA PRO A 119 21.71 -1.72 22.32
C PRO A 119 22.66 -0.97 21.37
N GLY A 120 22.50 -1.16 20.08
CA GLY A 120 23.27 -0.43 19.06
C GLY A 120 24.76 -0.79 19.00
N ILE A 121 25.19 -1.90 19.63
CA ILE A 121 26.58 -2.34 19.53
C ILE A 121 26.86 -3.25 18.34
N ALA A 122 25.81 -3.78 17.73
CA ALA A 122 25.86 -4.68 16.60
C ALA A 122 24.75 -4.32 15.61
N ARG A 123 24.97 -4.65 14.34
CA ARG A 123 24.01 -4.52 13.23
C ARG A 123 24.15 -5.77 12.38
N LEU A 124 23.02 -6.31 11.92
CA LEU A 124 22.98 -7.36 10.91
C LEU A 124 22.84 -6.70 9.54
N ALA A 125 23.63 -7.13 8.58
CA ALA A 125 23.54 -6.70 7.18
C ALA A 125 23.52 -7.92 6.24
N LEU A 126 23.01 -7.72 5.02
CA LEU A 126 23.07 -8.73 3.96
C LEU A 126 24.14 -8.35 2.95
N GLU A 127 25.16 -9.20 2.80
CA GLU A 127 26.26 -9.02 1.84
C GLU A 127 26.43 -10.30 1.02
N ASP A 128 26.39 -10.19 -0.31
CA ASP A 128 26.54 -11.32 -1.24
C ASP A 128 25.63 -12.52 -0.92
N GLY A 129 24.39 -12.23 -0.50
CA GLY A 129 23.39 -13.23 -0.12
C GLY A 129 23.65 -13.90 1.24
N LYS A 130 24.57 -13.37 2.05
CA LYS A 130 24.89 -13.86 3.39
C LYS A 130 24.55 -12.82 4.45
N ALA A 131 24.00 -13.31 5.56
CA ALA A 131 23.80 -12.50 6.76
C ALA A 131 25.14 -12.34 7.50
N VAL A 132 25.57 -11.10 7.67
CA VAL A 132 26.83 -10.70 8.33
C VAL A 132 26.59 -9.72 9.47
#